data_AF-A0A1B8S4J2-F1
#
_entry.id   AF-A0A1B8S4J2-F1
#
_cell.length_a   1.000
_cell.length_b   1.000
_cell.length_c   1.000
_cell.angle_alpha   90.00
_cell.angle_beta   90.00
_cell.angle_gamma   90.00
#
_symmetry.space_group_name_H-M   'P 1'
#
loop_
_entity.id
_entity.type
_entity.pdbx_description
1 polymer ?
#
loop_
_entity_poly.entity_id
_entity_poly.type
_entity_poly.pdbx_seq_one_letter_code
_entity_poly.pdbx_strand_id
1 'polypeptide(L)'
;MSVIELPIRAEARSVLQARDASILSGINQPGVAAAIWQRNPASEFAGWISKMPPEQLPKLRTLVGVDAVEGCIHAACSLAGTPAGAERDMLASDIAALGFLMGEIMETPLLHLRLDVVSTNACRRFHVDNMTARMLCTYRGSGTQLAQPGAEASPLSVSLCSAVLLRGRRWPGTEKTGLLHRSPPIEGTGETRLLAVIDPAIDHKPGAPIH
;
A
#
# COMPACT_ATOMS: atom_id res chain seq x y z
N MET A 1 -37.74 -0.93 29.74
CA MET A 1 -36.80 -1.26 28.66
C MET A 1 -35.40 -1.01 29.18
N SER A 2 -34.55 -2.03 29.23
CA SER A 2 -33.12 -1.86 29.54
C SER A 2 -32.37 -1.61 28.23
N VAL A 3 -31.82 -0.40 28.09
CA VAL A 3 -30.90 -0.09 26.99
C VAL A 3 -29.53 -0.58 27.43
N ILE A 4 -28.97 -1.54 26.70
CA ILE A 4 -27.57 -1.93 26.86
C ILE A 4 -26.76 -0.98 25.98
N GLU A 5 -26.10 -0.01 26.61
CA GLU A 5 -25.12 0.83 25.92
C GLU A 5 -23.87 0.00 25.64
N LEU A 6 -23.61 -0.26 24.36
CA LEU A 6 -22.36 -0.84 23.92
C LEU A 6 -21.33 0.30 23.77
N PRO A 7 -20.12 0.16 24.32
CA PRO A 7 -19.10 1.20 24.23
C PRO A 7 -18.77 1.49 22.75
N ILE A 8 -18.88 2.75 22.36
CA ILE A 8 -18.45 3.23 21.04
C ILE A 8 -16.93 3.12 21.01
N ARG A 9 -16.39 2.26 20.14
CA ARG A 9 -14.95 2.24 19.89
C ARG A 9 -14.55 3.54 19.21
N ALA A 10 -13.49 4.18 19.71
CA ALA A 10 -12.89 5.34 19.06
C ALA A 10 -12.50 4.98 17.61
N GLU A 11 -12.55 5.95 16.70
CA GLU A 11 -12.21 5.71 15.29
C GLU A 11 -10.91 6.40 14.92
N ALA A 12 -9.99 5.63 14.35
CA ALA A 12 -8.83 6.16 13.65
C ALA A 12 -9.27 6.65 12.27
N ARG A 13 -9.05 7.92 11.97
CA ARG A 13 -9.44 8.58 10.71
C ARG A 13 -8.38 9.51 10.14
N SER A 14 -7.38 9.90 10.92
CA SER A 14 -6.37 10.87 10.52
C SER A 14 -5.43 10.27 9.47
N VAL A 15 -4.96 11.12 8.56
CA VAL A 15 -3.95 10.79 7.57
C VAL A 15 -2.73 11.65 7.85
N LEU A 16 -1.60 11.02 8.14
CA LEU A 16 -0.31 11.69 8.23
C LEU A 16 0.35 11.72 6.86
N GLN A 17 1.07 12.80 6.54
CA GLN A 17 1.73 12.96 5.25
C GLN A 17 3.00 13.80 5.38
N ALA A 18 4.11 13.29 4.85
CA ALA A 18 5.39 14.00 4.82
C ALA A 18 6.31 13.45 3.71
N ARG A 19 7.43 14.12 3.46
CA ARG A 19 8.45 13.68 2.48
C ARG A 19 9.54 12.77 3.05
N ASP A 20 9.57 12.62 4.37
CA ASP A 20 10.50 11.73 5.06
C ASP A 20 9.85 10.37 5.33
N ALA A 21 10.62 9.29 5.18
CA ALA A 21 10.11 7.92 5.32
C ALA A 21 9.62 7.60 6.74
N SER A 22 10.15 8.26 7.77
CA SER A 22 9.74 8.05 9.17
C SER A 22 8.26 8.35 9.43
N ILE A 23 7.59 9.09 8.53
CA ILE A 23 6.16 9.34 8.63
C ILE A 23 5.33 8.05 8.68
N LEU A 24 5.81 6.98 8.02
CA LEU A 24 5.12 5.70 7.97
C LEU A 24 4.97 5.07 9.36
N SER A 25 5.96 5.23 10.24
CA SER A 25 5.89 4.77 11.64
C SER A 25 4.82 5.53 12.45
N GLY A 26 4.38 6.70 11.98
CA GLY A 26 3.27 7.45 12.55
C GLY A 26 1.94 6.69 12.52
N ILE A 27 1.83 5.60 11.74
CA ILE A 27 0.67 4.70 11.75
C ILE A 27 0.36 4.13 13.14
N ASN A 28 1.33 4.10 14.06
CA ASN A 28 1.17 3.60 15.43
C ASN A 28 0.56 4.65 16.39
N GLN A 29 0.43 5.91 15.98
CA GLN A 29 -0.14 6.96 16.83
C GLN A 29 -1.67 6.80 16.97
N PRO A 30 -2.26 7.12 18.14
CA PRO A 30 -3.71 7.13 18.31
C PRO A 30 -4.40 8.02 17.26
N GLY A 31 -5.55 7.57 16.75
CA GLY A 31 -6.37 8.30 15.78
C GLY A 31 -5.88 8.25 14.33
N VAL A 32 -4.66 7.77 14.05
CA VAL A 32 -4.08 7.71 12.70
C VAL A 32 -4.55 6.46 11.96
N ALA A 33 -5.24 6.63 10.84
CA ALA A 33 -5.68 5.53 9.99
C ALA A 33 -4.73 5.24 8.83
N ALA A 34 -3.96 6.24 8.40
CA ALA A 34 -3.02 6.12 7.32
C ALA A 34 -1.81 7.04 7.48
N ALA A 35 -0.69 6.62 6.92
CA ALA A 35 0.49 7.45 6.76
C ALA A 35 0.95 7.40 5.29
N ILE A 36 1.24 8.57 4.72
CA ILE A 36 1.66 8.73 3.33
C ILE A 36 3.09 9.29 3.30
N TRP A 37 4.01 8.49 2.79
CA TRP A 37 5.33 8.96 2.41
C TRP A 37 5.27 9.53 0.98
N GLN A 38 5.30 10.87 0.89
CA GLN A 38 5.32 11.59 -0.37
C GLN A 38 6.70 11.54 -0.99
N ARG A 39 6.76 11.00 -2.20
CA ARG A 39 7.99 10.86 -2.97
C ARG A 39 7.80 11.36 -4.37
N ASN A 40 8.86 11.91 -4.95
CA ASN A 40 8.92 12.21 -6.36
C ASN A 40 9.81 11.16 -7.03
N PRO A 41 9.32 10.41 -8.02
CA PRO A 41 10.19 9.51 -8.77
C PRO A 41 11.22 10.32 -9.56
N ALA A 42 12.40 9.73 -9.78
CA ALA A 42 13.37 10.25 -10.74
C ALA A 42 12.73 10.38 -12.13
N SER A 43 13.09 11.42 -12.89
CA SER A 43 12.52 11.70 -14.21
C SER A 43 12.71 10.53 -15.18
N GLU A 44 13.87 9.88 -15.10
CA GLU A 44 14.27 8.74 -15.91
C GLU A 44 13.34 7.54 -15.63
N PHE A 45 13.15 7.23 -14.35
CA PHE A 45 12.23 6.17 -13.92
C PHE A 45 10.79 6.44 -14.36
N ALA A 46 10.28 7.66 -14.13
CA ALA A 46 8.92 8.03 -14.50
C ALA A 46 8.71 7.94 -16.03
N GLY A 47 9.70 8.37 -16.82
CA GLY A 47 9.69 8.26 -18.27
C GLY A 47 9.73 6.82 -18.76
N TRP A 48 10.53 5.97 -18.11
CA TRP A 48 10.65 4.54 -18.42
C TRP A 48 9.36 3.77 -18.14
N ILE A 49 8.82 3.88 -16.92
CA ILE A 49 7.66 3.07 -16.52
C ILE A 49 6.38 3.48 -17.24
N SER A 50 6.22 4.77 -17.56
CA SER A 50 5.04 5.28 -18.28
C SER A 50 4.93 4.76 -19.71
N LYS A 51 6.07 4.55 -20.38
CA LYS A 51 6.18 4.07 -21.77
C LYS A 51 6.22 2.55 -21.90
N MET A 52 6.36 1.82 -20.80
CA MET A 52 6.45 0.37 -20.82
C MET A 52 5.19 -0.27 -21.44
N PRO A 53 5.31 -1.21 -22.38
CA PRO A 53 4.16 -2.00 -22.83
C PRO A 53 3.51 -2.74 -21.64
N PRO A 54 2.17 -2.77 -21.52
CA PRO A 54 1.48 -3.47 -20.43
C PRO A 54 1.90 -4.94 -20.24
N GLU A 55 2.26 -5.62 -21.34
CA GLU A 55 2.69 -7.02 -21.36
C GLU A 55 4.08 -7.21 -20.74
N GLN A 56 4.89 -6.14 -20.73
CA GLN A 56 6.22 -6.12 -20.12
C GLN A 56 6.22 -5.62 -18.68
N LEU A 57 5.06 -5.25 -18.13
CA LEU A 57 4.96 -4.90 -16.72
C LEU A 57 5.01 -6.17 -15.86
N PRO A 58 5.88 -6.22 -14.83
CA PRO A 58 6.01 -7.39 -13.98
C PRO A 58 4.74 -7.65 -13.16
N LYS A 59 4.38 -8.93 -13.03
CA LYS A 59 3.31 -9.43 -12.15
C LYS A 59 3.91 -10.41 -11.16
N LEU A 60 3.50 -10.31 -9.90
CA LEU A 60 3.95 -11.21 -8.84
C LEU A 60 2.87 -11.34 -7.78
N ARG A 61 2.74 -12.54 -7.21
CA ARG A 61 2.06 -12.75 -5.93
C ARG A 61 2.79 -13.85 -5.19
N THR A 62 3.42 -13.51 -4.07
CA THR A 62 4.25 -14.45 -3.31
C THR A 62 4.24 -14.16 -1.81
N LEU A 63 4.60 -15.16 -1.03
CA LEU A 63 5.07 -15.00 0.35
C LEU A 63 6.60 -14.93 0.28
N VAL A 64 7.21 -13.91 0.88
CA VAL A 64 8.64 -13.64 0.74
C VAL A 64 9.23 -13.08 2.05
N GLY A 65 10.50 -13.39 2.32
CA GLY A 65 11.28 -12.73 3.36
C GLY A 65 11.63 -11.29 2.95
N VAL A 66 11.73 -10.38 3.92
CA VAL A 66 12.08 -8.97 3.67
C VAL A 66 13.37 -8.81 2.87
N ASP A 67 14.35 -9.69 3.09
CA ASP A 67 15.67 -9.75 2.45
C ASP A 67 15.64 -10.29 1.01
N ALA A 68 14.60 -11.03 0.64
CA ALA A 68 14.47 -11.65 -0.69
C ALA A 68 13.58 -10.86 -1.66
N VAL A 69 12.97 -9.74 -1.21
CA VAL A 69 12.02 -8.95 -2.02
C VAL A 69 12.64 -8.49 -3.34
N GLU A 70 13.84 -7.91 -3.30
CA GLU A 70 14.50 -7.37 -4.50
C GLU A 70 14.72 -8.46 -5.56
N GLY A 71 15.26 -9.60 -5.15
CA GLY A 71 15.46 -10.76 -6.02
C GLY A 71 14.15 -11.28 -6.65
N CYS A 72 13.06 -11.32 -5.87
CA CYS A 72 11.75 -11.69 -6.39
C CYS A 72 11.22 -10.70 -7.44
N ILE A 73 11.43 -9.39 -7.26
CA ILE A 73 11.04 -8.39 -8.24
C ILE A 73 11.88 -8.51 -9.51
N HIS A 74 13.20 -8.71 -9.40
CA HIS A 74 14.02 -8.98 -10.58
C HIS A 74 13.55 -10.24 -11.33
N ALA A 75 13.21 -11.32 -10.62
CA ALA A 75 12.69 -12.53 -11.25
C ALA A 75 11.37 -12.27 -11.99
N ALA A 76 10.43 -11.55 -11.36
CA ALA A 76 9.17 -11.16 -11.99
C ALA A 76 9.39 -10.27 -13.24
N CYS A 77 10.33 -9.34 -13.19
CA CYS A 77 10.73 -8.52 -14.33
C CYS A 77 11.30 -9.37 -15.47
N SER A 78 12.19 -10.33 -15.17
CA SER A 78 12.72 -11.25 -16.18
C SER A 78 11.60 -12.07 -16.85
N LEU A 79 10.65 -12.59 -16.07
CA LEU A 79 9.53 -13.38 -16.59
C LEU A 79 8.58 -12.57 -17.48
N ALA A 80 8.38 -11.29 -17.16
CA ALA A 80 7.56 -10.38 -17.97
C ALA A 80 8.30 -9.83 -19.20
N GLY A 81 9.60 -10.09 -19.35
CA GLY A 81 10.40 -9.47 -20.40
C GLY A 81 10.61 -7.96 -20.18
N THR A 82 10.53 -7.50 -18.93
CA THR A 82 10.88 -6.13 -18.55
C THR A 82 12.37 -5.89 -18.84
N PRO A 83 12.74 -4.87 -19.64
CA PRO A 83 14.12 -4.62 -20.02
C PRO A 83 15.05 -4.51 -18.80
N ALA A 84 16.22 -5.14 -18.89
CA ALA A 84 17.28 -4.95 -17.90
C ALA A 84 17.87 -3.54 -18.04
N GLY A 85 18.19 -2.91 -16.91
CA GLY A 85 18.68 -1.53 -16.86
C GLY A 85 18.46 -0.91 -15.49
N ALA A 86 19.02 0.28 -15.30
CA ALA A 86 19.01 0.98 -14.02
C ALA A 86 17.59 1.22 -13.49
N GLU A 87 16.60 1.47 -14.36
CA GLU A 87 15.22 1.75 -13.95
C GLU A 87 14.49 0.50 -13.45
N ARG A 88 14.84 -0.68 -13.99
CA ARG A 88 14.37 -1.96 -13.45
C ARG A 88 14.96 -2.21 -12.06
N ASP A 89 16.23 -1.88 -11.87
CA ASP A 89 16.89 -2.00 -10.57
C ASP A 89 16.26 -1.01 -9.57
N MET A 90 15.99 0.23 -9.99
CA MET A 90 15.26 1.21 -9.18
C MET A 90 13.89 0.71 -8.73
N LEU A 91 13.13 0.04 -9.62
CA LEU A 91 11.84 -0.56 -9.24
C LEU A 91 12.02 -1.64 -8.16
N ALA A 92 12.98 -2.54 -8.36
CA ALA A 92 13.24 -3.65 -7.45
C ALA A 92 13.73 -3.17 -6.09
N SER A 93 14.71 -2.26 -6.07
CA SER A 93 15.24 -1.68 -4.84
C SER A 93 14.19 -0.83 -4.10
N ASP A 94 13.32 -0.07 -4.79
CA ASP A 94 12.27 0.71 -4.11
C ASP A 94 11.24 -0.22 -3.44
N ILE A 95 10.77 -1.26 -4.14
CA ILE A 95 9.83 -2.23 -3.55
C ILE A 95 10.49 -2.97 -2.37
N ALA A 96 11.78 -3.29 -2.47
CA ALA A 96 12.53 -3.90 -1.38
C ALA A 96 12.66 -2.97 -0.17
N ALA A 97 12.96 -1.68 -0.38
CA ALA A 97 13.01 -0.68 0.69
C ALA A 97 11.63 -0.51 1.37
N LEU A 98 10.54 -0.48 0.59
CA LEU A 98 9.18 -0.48 1.13
C LEU A 98 8.87 -1.76 1.92
N GLY A 99 9.31 -2.91 1.42
CA GLY A 99 9.21 -4.19 2.12
C GLY A 99 9.94 -4.17 3.47
N PHE A 100 11.18 -3.68 3.49
CA PHE A 100 11.96 -3.53 4.72
C PHE A 100 11.25 -2.63 5.74
N LEU A 101 10.78 -1.45 5.31
CA LEU A 101 10.03 -0.54 6.18
C LEU A 101 8.73 -1.17 6.71
N MET A 102 8.01 -1.91 5.87
CA MET A 102 6.82 -2.64 6.28
C MET A 102 7.14 -3.72 7.31
N GLY A 103 8.24 -4.47 7.11
CA GLY A 103 8.72 -5.48 8.04
C GLY A 103 9.07 -4.90 9.40
N GLU A 104 9.78 -3.77 9.43
CA GLU A 104 10.14 -3.05 10.66
C GLU A 104 8.90 -2.53 11.40
N ILE A 105 8.00 -1.84 10.69
CA ILE A 105 6.80 -1.22 11.32
C ILE A 105 5.85 -2.28 11.88
N MET A 106 5.72 -3.42 11.18
CA MET A 106 4.81 -4.49 11.59
C MET A 106 5.50 -5.60 12.39
N GLU A 107 6.79 -5.46 12.67
CA GLU A 107 7.62 -6.44 13.39
C GLU A 107 7.51 -7.86 12.79
N THR A 108 7.63 -7.97 11.46
CA THR A 108 7.50 -9.24 10.72
C THR A 108 8.65 -9.45 9.74
N PRO A 109 9.27 -10.66 9.72
CA PRO A 109 10.28 -11.00 8.72
C PRO A 109 9.68 -11.44 7.38
N LEU A 110 8.38 -11.76 7.34
CA LEU A 110 7.69 -12.31 6.18
C LEU A 110 6.58 -11.37 5.69
N LEU A 111 6.46 -11.25 4.38
CA LEU A 111 5.51 -10.37 3.70
C LEU A 111 4.74 -11.14 2.62
N HIS A 112 3.46 -10.83 2.49
CA HIS A 112 2.73 -11.08 1.26
C HIS A 112 3.00 -9.93 0.29
N LEU A 113 3.76 -10.21 -0.76
CA LEU A 113 4.10 -9.26 -1.81
C LEU A 113 3.24 -9.55 -3.04
N ARG A 114 2.56 -8.52 -3.53
CA ARG A 114 1.85 -8.55 -4.81
C ARG A 114 2.25 -7.35 -5.65
N LEU A 115 2.57 -7.61 -6.91
CA LEU A 115 2.72 -6.62 -7.96
C LEU A 115 1.65 -6.91 -9.01
N ASP A 116 0.72 -5.97 -9.19
CA ASP A 116 -0.47 -6.18 -10.00
C ASP A 116 -0.51 -5.18 -11.16
N VAL A 117 -0.94 -5.68 -12.33
CA VAL A 117 -1.16 -4.87 -13.53
C VAL A 117 -2.66 -4.78 -13.75
N VAL A 118 -3.22 -3.64 -13.37
CA VAL A 118 -4.67 -3.43 -13.32
C VAL A 118 -5.11 -2.60 -14.51
N SER A 119 -5.99 -3.16 -15.33
CA SER A 119 -6.68 -2.49 -16.44
C SER A 119 -8.21 -2.50 -16.30
N THR A 120 -8.72 -3.09 -15.21
CA THR A 120 -10.16 -3.26 -14.94
C THR A 120 -10.57 -2.56 -13.65
N ASN A 121 -11.87 -2.50 -13.39
CA ASN A 121 -12.45 -1.87 -12.20
C ASN A 121 -12.39 -2.73 -10.92
N ALA A 122 -11.38 -3.60 -10.77
CA ALA A 122 -11.17 -4.35 -9.54
C ALA A 122 -10.96 -3.38 -8.35
N CYS A 123 -11.61 -3.66 -7.21
CA CYS A 123 -11.54 -2.83 -6.00
C CYS A 123 -12.04 -1.37 -6.15
N ARG A 124 -12.99 -1.10 -7.07
CA ARG A 124 -13.59 0.24 -7.28
C ARG A 124 -14.43 0.79 -6.12
N ARG A 125 -14.85 -0.07 -5.18
CA ARG A 125 -15.68 0.33 -4.04
C ARG A 125 -14.78 0.74 -2.88
N PHE A 126 -15.14 1.84 -2.22
CA PHE A 126 -14.49 2.27 -0.99
C PHE A 126 -14.66 1.20 0.09
N HIS A 127 -13.56 0.82 0.73
CA HIS A 127 -13.54 -0.20 1.76
C HIS A 127 -12.38 -0.01 2.75
N VAL A 128 -12.44 -0.79 3.82
CA VAL A 128 -11.33 -1.04 4.74
C VAL A 128 -10.97 -2.51 4.61
N ASP A 129 -9.69 -2.82 4.40
CA ASP A 129 -9.23 -4.20 4.24
C ASP A 129 -9.44 -5.02 5.52
N ASN A 130 -9.76 -6.30 5.37
CA ASN A 130 -9.92 -7.22 6.50
C ASN A 130 -8.60 -7.85 6.94
N MET A 131 -7.64 -7.01 7.30
CA MET A 131 -6.30 -7.39 7.74
C MET A 131 -5.77 -6.38 8.75
N THR A 132 -4.56 -6.60 9.25
CA THR A 132 -3.94 -5.67 10.20
C THR A 132 -3.57 -4.35 9.52
N ALA A 133 -2.75 -4.39 8.48
CA ALA A 133 -2.28 -3.22 7.75
C ALA A 133 -1.91 -3.59 6.32
N ARG A 134 -1.87 -2.60 5.43
CA ARG A 134 -1.47 -2.76 4.03
C ARG A 134 -0.69 -1.54 3.55
N MET A 135 0.44 -1.78 2.91
CA MET A 135 1.17 -0.75 2.18
C MET A 135 0.86 -0.84 0.68
N LEU A 136 0.64 0.32 0.07
CA LEU A 136 0.36 0.47 -1.37
C LEU A 136 1.32 1.49 -1.98
N CYS A 137 1.84 1.20 -3.17
CA CYS A 137 2.59 2.14 -3.99
C CYS A 137 2.23 1.96 -5.47
N THR A 138 1.65 3.00 -6.08
CA THR A 138 1.33 2.98 -7.52
C THR A 138 2.52 3.54 -8.29
N TYR A 139 3.15 2.73 -9.14
CA TYR A 139 4.29 3.15 -9.98
C TYR A 139 3.86 3.68 -11.36
N ARG A 140 2.70 3.25 -11.85
CA ARG A 140 2.13 3.69 -13.13
C ARG A 140 0.61 3.85 -13.02
N GLY A 141 0.07 4.88 -13.67
CA GLY A 141 -1.35 5.17 -13.73
C GLY A 141 -1.87 5.90 -12.49
N SER A 142 -3.18 5.90 -12.30
CA SER A 142 -3.88 6.65 -11.27
C SER A 142 -3.60 6.09 -9.87
N GLY A 143 -3.39 6.97 -8.89
CA GLY A 143 -3.07 6.58 -7.53
C GLY A 143 -4.25 5.99 -6.75
N THR A 144 -3.95 5.28 -5.66
CA THR A 144 -4.99 4.84 -4.69
C THR A 144 -5.74 6.06 -4.16
N GLN A 145 -7.06 5.94 -4.01
CA GLN A 145 -7.93 7.00 -3.51
C GLN A 145 -8.33 6.72 -2.07
N LEU A 146 -8.32 7.76 -1.23
CA LEU A 146 -8.70 7.73 0.18
C LEU A 146 -9.90 8.65 0.41
N ALA A 147 -10.82 8.27 1.28
CA ALA A 147 -11.97 9.09 1.66
C ALA A 147 -12.38 8.87 3.11
N GLN A 148 -12.89 9.93 3.74
CA GLN A 148 -13.68 9.80 4.95
C GLN A 148 -15.07 9.22 4.59
N PRO A 149 -15.73 8.47 5.49
CA PRO A 149 -17.11 8.05 5.27
C PRO A 149 -18.03 9.25 5.04
N GLY A 150 -18.80 9.23 3.96
CA GLY A 150 -19.65 10.35 3.54
C GLY A 150 -18.96 11.41 2.67
N ALA A 151 -17.65 11.29 2.41
CA ALA A 151 -16.86 12.18 1.55
C ALA A 151 -16.32 11.47 0.28
N GLU A 152 -16.89 10.32 -0.09
CA GLU A 152 -16.44 9.47 -1.21
C GLU A 152 -16.57 10.13 -2.59
N ALA A 153 -17.36 11.20 -2.70
CA ALA A 153 -17.54 11.98 -3.92
C ALA A 153 -16.29 12.79 -4.31
N SER A 154 -15.45 13.15 -3.34
CA SER A 154 -14.25 13.97 -3.55
C SER A 154 -13.03 13.38 -2.82
N PRO A 155 -12.56 12.18 -3.23
CA PRO A 155 -11.50 11.51 -2.50
C PRO A 155 -10.12 12.15 -2.73
N LEU A 156 -9.26 12.00 -1.73
CA LEU A 156 -7.84 12.29 -1.85
C LEU A 156 -7.18 11.23 -2.74
N SER A 157 -6.51 11.64 -3.81
CA SER A 157 -5.72 10.74 -4.65
C SER A 157 -4.26 10.76 -4.21
N VAL A 158 -3.70 9.59 -3.86
CA VAL A 158 -2.28 9.44 -3.50
C VAL A 158 -1.43 9.62 -4.76
N SER A 159 -0.40 10.47 -4.70
CA SER A 159 0.47 10.72 -5.85
C SER A 159 1.24 9.48 -6.29
N LEU A 160 1.60 9.41 -7.58
CA LEU A 160 2.45 8.35 -8.12
C LEU A 160 3.74 8.20 -7.31
N CYS A 161 4.17 6.95 -7.15
CA CYS A 161 5.35 6.52 -6.39
C CYS A 161 5.34 6.93 -4.90
N SER A 162 4.31 7.59 -4.39
CA SER A 162 4.13 7.76 -2.95
C SER A 162 3.67 6.43 -2.34
N ALA A 163 4.24 6.09 -1.19
CA ALA A 163 3.82 4.92 -0.43
C ALA A 163 2.76 5.33 0.60
N VAL A 164 1.65 4.60 0.64
CA VAL A 164 0.63 4.76 1.67
C VAL A 164 0.54 3.48 2.50
N LEU A 165 0.69 3.61 3.81
CA LEU A 165 0.44 2.56 4.78
C LEU A 165 -0.92 2.80 5.43
N LEU A 166 -1.79 1.80 5.37
CA LEU A 166 -3.18 1.86 5.81
C LEU A 166 -3.40 0.88 6.97
N ARG A 167 -4.08 1.32 8.03
CA ARG A 167 -4.66 0.40 9.01
C ARG A 167 -5.81 -0.37 8.35
N GLY A 168 -5.93 -1.66 8.65
CA GLY A 168 -7.07 -2.47 8.28
C GLY A 168 -8.06 -2.65 9.43
N ARG A 169 -9.08 -3.49 9.24
CA ARG A 169 -10.10 -3.79 10.26
C ARG A 169 -9.57 -4.57 11.45
N ARG A 170 -8.45 -5.28 11.28
CA ARG A 170 -7.81 -6.10 12.32
C ARG A 170 -6.66 -5.36 12.99
N TRP A 171 -6.49 -4.07 12.74
CA TRP A 171 -5.52 -3.26 13.47
C TRP A 171 -5.71 -3.45 14.98
N PRO A 172 -4.63 -3.69 15.74
CA PRO A 172 -4.76 -4.01 17.16
C PRO A 172 -5.18 -2.80 18.00
N GLY A 173 -5.64 -3.08 19.22
CA GLY A 173 -6.09 -2.06 20.16
C GLY A 173 -7.59 -1.82 20.11
N THR A 174 -8.02 -0.69 20.67
CA THR A 174 -9.44 -0.36 20.86
C THR A 174 -10.03 0.46 19.73
N GLU A 175 -9.21 1.05 18.86
CA GLU A 175 -9.66 1.89 17.75
C GLU A 175 -10.15 1.05 16.57
N LYS A 176 -11.18 1.53 15.88
CA LYS A 176 -11.58 1.02 14.56
C LYS A 176 -11.04 1.94 13.47
N THR A 177 -10.57 1.37 12.37
CA THR A 177 -10.21 2.18 11.19
C THR A 177 -11.46 2.67 10.48
N GLY A 178 -11.63 3.99 10.40
CA GLY A 178 -12.72 4.66 9.70
C GLY A 178 -12.34 5.21 8.32
N LEU A 179 -11.06 5.23 7.95
CA LEU A 179 -10.60 5.72 6.65
C LEU A 179 -10.85 4.68 5.55
N LEU A 180 -11.57 5.08 4.51
CA LEU A 180 -11.86 4.23 3.36
C LEU A 180 -10.80 4.41 2.28
N HIS A 181 -10.51 3.35 1.54
CA HIS A 181 -9.68 3.43 0.33
C HIS A 181 -10.28 2.65 -0.84
N ARG A 182 -9.84 2.97 -2.05
CA ARG A 182 -10.16 2.22 -3.28
C ARG A 182 -9.08 2.36 -4.34
N SER A 183 -9.11 1.44 -5.30
CA SER A 183 -8.53 1.70 -6.62
C SER A 183 -9.46 2.63 -7.40
N PRO A 184 -8.94 3.67 -8.09
CA PRO A 184 -9.75 4.51 -8.96
C PRO A 184 -10.39 3.68 -10.10
N PRO A 185 -11.61 4.01 -10.53
CA PRO A 185 -12.22 3.37 -11.69
C PRO A 185 -11.50 3.81 -12.96
N ILE A 186 -10.87 2.86 -13.65
CA ILE A 186 -10.06 3.12 -14.86
C ILE A 186 -10.48 2.31 -16.09
N GLU A 187 -11.44 1.39 -15.93
CA GLU A 187 -11.94 0.61 -17.07
C GLU A 187 -12.52 1.53 -18.15
N GLY A 188 -12.18 1.26 -19.41
CA GLY A 188 -12.61 2.07 -20.56
C GLY A 188 -11.81 3.36 -20.77
N THR A 189 -10.86 3.70 -19.89
CA THR A 189 -9.98 4.88 -20.09
C THR A 189 -8.75 4.58 -20.96
N GLY A 190 -8.42 3.30 -21.18
CA GLY A 190 -7.17 2.87 -21.79
C GLY A 190 -5.96 2.92 -20.85
N GLU A 191 -6.15 3.33 -19.58
CA GLU A 191 -5.09 3.37 -18.59
C GLU A 191 -4.70 1.96 -18.12
N THR A 192 -3.41 1.74 -17.89
CA THR A 192 -2.86 0.55 -17.23
C THR A 192 -2.11 0.97 -15.98
N ARG A 193 -2.46 0.36 -14.84
CA ARG A 193 -1.82 0.65 -13.55
C ARG A 193 -0.86 -0.44 -13.15
N LEU A 194 0.30 -0.05 -12.62
CA LEU A 194 1.22 -0.95 -11.92
C LEU A 194 1.20 -0.59 -10.43
N LEU A 195 0.72 -1.52 -9.60
CA LEU A 195 0.53 -1.32 -8.16
C LEU A 195 1.29 -2.39 -7.38
N ALA A 196 2.20 -1.94 -6.50
CA ALA A 196 2.73 -2.80 -5.44
C ALA A 196 1.81 -2.79 -4.23
N VAL A 197 1.58 -3.98 -3.67
CA VAL A 197 0.82 -4.24 -2.46
C VAL A 197 1.69 -5.08 -1.55
N ILE A 198 1.95 -4.57 -0.35
CA ILE A 198 2.83 -5.22 0.63
C ILE A 198 2.05 -5.34 1.93
N ASP A 199 1.83 -6.58 2.33
CA ASP A 199 1.01 -6.97 3.47
C ASP A 199 1.89 -7.76 4.46
N PRO A 200 1.70 -7.65 5.78
CA PRO A 200 2.41 -8.51 6.72
C PRO A 200 1.88 -9.94 6.54
N ALA A 201 2.77 -10.94 6.52
CA ALA A 201 2.37 -12.34 6.31
C ALA A 201 1.53 -12.91 7.47
N ILE A 202 1.69 -12.34 8.65
CA ILE A 202 0.98 -12.71 9.87
C ILE A 202 0.30 -11.44 10.38
N ASP A 203 -0.94 -11.55 10.86
CA ASP A 203 -1.59 -10.43 11.53
C ASP A 203 -0.78 -10.05 12.77
N HIS A 204 -0.35 -8.79 12.83
CA HIS A 204 0.46 -8.27 13.92
C HIS A 204 -0.36 -8.33 15.22
N LYS A 205 0.18 -9.04 16.20
CA LYS A 205 -0.30 -9.01 17.57
C LYS A 205 0.72 -8.19 18.34
N PRO A 206 0.41 -6.96 18.79
CA PRO A 206 1.33 -6.28 19.68
C PRO A 206 1.51 -7.15 20.90
N GLY A 207 2.75 -7.25 21.38
CA GLY A 207 3.05 -7.88 22.66
C GLY A 207 2.10 -7.30 23.71
N ALA A 208 1.44 -8.18 24.47
CA ALA A 208 0.73 -7.74 25.66
C ALA A 208 1.71 -6.88 26.50
N PRO A 209 1.25 -5.76 27.09
CA PRO A 209 2.11 -5.04 28.01
C PRO A 209 2.60 -6.03 29.07
N ILE A 210 3.91 -6.09 29.25
CA ILE A 210 4.51 -6.77 30.39
C ILE A 210 4.12 -5.92 31.60
N HIS A 211 3.04 -6.33 32.28
CA HIS A 211 2.68 -5.81 33.59
C HIS A 211 3.52 -6.49 34.66
#